data_AF-A0A7G6Y7A3-F1
#
_entry.id   AF-A0A7G6Y7A3-F1
#
_cell.length_a   1.000
_cell.length_b   1.000
_cell.length_c   1.000
_cell.angle_alpha   90.00
_cell.angle_beta   90.00
_cell.angle_gamma   90.00
#
_symmetry.space_group_name_H-M   'P 1'
#
loop_
_entity.id
_entity.type
_entity.pdbx_description
1 polymer ?
#
loop_
_entity_poly.entity_id
_entity_poly.type
_entity_poly.pdbx_seq_one_letter_code
_entity_poly.pdbx_strand_id
1 'polypeptide(L)'
;MMKHRRQSRRGIALATVAAGTLVVTAALLTVGPTVSAFTDRAALNAGTDGIGSEAFDIVSVLPGGDVAQALPGHGVTVPIAGDDSLVPGGALTVNLGVANNSPSLAAAVTVAVKPSDAAGTGQVDGSPNITPFLRVTVVDTTTGQLLVGGSASDPSQGAAVADASAVIGRLPARGSAALADGAAWVAGNAGSRHDLTITLFYVDTPETSAYNGGQTALEVEFDGTSAQ
;
A
#
# COMPACT_ATOMS: atom_id res chain seq x y z
N MET A 1 -36.56 -36.98 69.29
CA MET A 1 -37.79 -36.86 70.08
C MET A 1 -38.79 -36.03 69.27
N MET A 2 -39.97 -36.60 68.97
CA MET A 2 -41.27 -35.97 68.69
C MET A 2 -41.30 -34.47 68.29
N LYS A 3 -42.01 -34.00 67.26
CA LYS A 3 -43.45 -34.25 67.00
C LYS A 3 -43.94 -33.46 65.76
N HIS A 4 -44.87 -34.09 65.02
CA HIS A 4 -46.13 -33.55 64.46
C HIS A 4 -46.15 -32.42 63.41
N ARG A 5 -46.65 -32.74 62.21
CA ARG A 5 -48.05 -32.57 61.70
C ARG A 5 -48.34 -31.13 61.26
N ARG A 6 -48.50 -30.91 59.95
CA ARG A 6 -49.76 -30.94 59.15
C ARG A 6 -50.59 -29.66 59.26
N GLN A 7 -50.95 -29.19 58.06
CA GLN A 7 -52.24 -28.59 57.68
C GLN A 7 -52.52 -27.10 57.95
N SER A 8 -52.44 -26.36 56.84
CA SER A 8 -53.61 -25.87 56.07
C SER A 8 -54.05 -24.42 56.20
N ARG A 9 -54.46 -23.93 55.01
CA ARG A 9 -55.54 -22.98 54.69
C ARG A 9 -55.23 -21.48 54.68
N ARG A 10 -55.28 -20.97 53.45
CA ARG A 10 -56.09 -19.85 52.92
C ARG A 10 -55.93 -18.48 53.59
N GLY A 11 -55.49 -17.52 52.78
CA GLY A 11 -55.78 -16.10 52.96
C GLY A 11 -55.44 -15.35 51.66
N ILE A 12 -56.47 -14.89 50.96
CA ILE A 12 -56.39 -13.97 49.82
C ILE A 12 -56.34 -12.54 50.38
N ALA A 13 -55.40 -11.71 49.90
CA ALA A 13 -55.55 -10.24 49.75
C ALA A 13 -54.24 -9.72 49.11
N LEU A 14 -54.26 -9.32 47.84
CA LEU A 14 -54.52 -7.97 47.33
C LEU A 14 -53.25 -7.11 47.24
N ALA A 15 -52.80 -6.98 46.00
CA ALA A 15 -52.00 -5.95 45.35
C ALA A 15 -51.48 -4.76 46.20
N THR A 16 -50.17 -4.54 46.08
CA THR A 16 -49.61 -3.19 46.01
C THR A 16 -48.52 -3.11 44.97
N VAL A 17 -48.72 -2.12 44.10
CA VAL A 17 -47.91 -1.69 42.97
C VAL A 17 -46.50 -1.33 43.43
N ALA A 18 -45.49 -1.97 42.83
CA ALA A 18 -44.13 -1.45 42.81
C ALA A 18 -43.66 -1.41 41.37
N ALA A 19 -43.63 -0.19 40.85
CA ALA A 19 -43.03 0.17 39.58
C ALA A 19 -41.58 -0.32 39.53
N GLY A 20 -41.31 -1.29 38.66
CA GLY A 20 -39.98 -1.78 38.32
C GLY A 20 -39.79 -1.60 36.83
N THR A 21 -38.92 -0.66 36.49
CA THR A 21 -38.53 -0.18 35.16
C THR A 21 -38.30 -1.33 34.18
N LEU A 22 -39.24 -1.50 33.24
CA LEU A 22 -39.06 -2.42 32.11
C LEU A 22 -38.18 -1.71 31.07
N VAL A 23 -36.93 -2.13 30.96
CA VAL A 23 -36.04 -1.72 29.87
C VAL A 23 -36.59 -2.36 28.59
N VAL A 24 -37.40 -1.59 27.86
CA VAL A 24 -37.75 -1.87 26.47
C VAL A 24 -36.51 -1.53 25.65
N THR A 25 -35.65 -2.52 25.39
CA THR A 25 -34.68 -2.43 24.31
C THR A 25 -35.46 -2.44 23.00
N ALA A 26 -35.81 -1.24 22.54
CA ALA A 26 -36.24 -1.00 21.18
C ALA A 26 -35.07 -1.38 20.25
N ALA A 27 -35.17 -2.57 19.65
CA ALA A 27 -34.38 -2.89 18.48
C ALA A 27 -34.87 -1.97 17.35
N LEU A 28 -34.24 -0.80 17.22
CA LEU A 28 -34.26 -0.06 15.96
C LEU A 28 -33.58 -0.98 14.92
N LEU A 29 -34.39 -1.68 14.14
CA LEU A 29 -33.98 -2.12 12.81
C LEU A 29 -33.88 -0.85 11.96
N THR A 30 -32.76 -0.14 12.11
CA THR A 30 -32.35 0.84 11.11
C THR A 30 -32.15 0.08 9.82
N VAL A 31 -33.02 0.38 8.87
CA VAL A 31 -32.88 0.11 7.45
C VAL A 31 -31.53 0.69 7.04
N GLY A 32 -30.50 -0.15 7.00
CA GLY A 32 -29.28 0.20 6.30
C GLY A 32 -29.61 0.16 4.82
N PRO A 33 -29.43 1.25 4.05
CA PRO A 33 -29.37 1.09 2.62
C PRO A 33 -28.23 0.11 2.34
N THR A 34 -28.56 -1.07 1.79
CA THR A 34 -27.60 -1.80 0.97
C THR A 34 -27.26 -0.85 -0.17
N VAL A 35 -26.24 -0.02 0.04
CA VAL A 35 -25.48 0.53 -1.06
C VAL A 35 -24.86 -0.67 -1.73
N SER A 36 -25.56 -1.22 -2.73
CA SER A 36 -24.88 -1.78 -3.88
C SER A 36 -24.03 -0.64 -4.41
N ALA A 37 -22.81 -0.52 -3.89
CA ALA A 37 -21.76 0.17 -4.60
C ALA A 37 -21.67 -0.61 -5.90
N PHE A 38 -22.30 -0.06 -6.95
CA PHE A 38 -21.93 -0.37 -8.30
C PHE A 38 -20.44 -0.12 -8.35
N THR A 39 -19.65 -1.20 -8.27
CA THR A 39 -18.27 -1.22 -8.70
C THR A 39 -18.37 -0.98 -10.21
N ASP A 40 -18.52 0.28 -10.58
CA ASP A 40 -18.41 0.75 -11.95
C ASP A 40 -16.94 0.63 -12.34
N ARG A 41 -16.54 -0.61 -12.61
CA ARG A 41 -15.34 -0.94 -13.37
C ARG A 41 -15.74 -1.19 -14.82
N ALA A 42 -16.48 -0.25 -15.40
CA ALA A 42 -16.30 0.04 -16.79
C ALA A 42 -15.27 1.17 -16.87
N ALA A 43 -14.15 0.89 -17.53
CA ALA A 43 -13.16 1.87 -17.96
C ALA A 43 -13.77 2.82 -19.01
N LEU A 44 -14.83 3.53 -18.63
CA LEU A 44 -15.48 4.57 -19.43
C LEU A 44 -14.96 5.89 -18.87
N ASN A 45 -13.82 6.35 -19.41
CA ASN A 45 -13.28 7.69 -19.17
C ASN A 45 -14.27 8.74 -19.70
N ALA A 46 -15.40 8.95 -19.04
CA ALA A 46 -16.42 9.91 -19.43
C ALA A 46 -16.00 11.32 -18.99
N GLY A 47 -15.12 11.94 -19.78
CA GLY A 47 -14.83 13.37 -19.68
C GLY A 47 -15.93 14.19 -20.36
N THR A 48 -15.83 15.52 -20.23
CA THR A 48 -16.70 16.48 -20.95
C THR A 48 -16.61 16.35 -22.48
N ASP A 49 -15.58 15.67 -22.98
CA ASP A 49 -15.31 15.41 -24.40
C ASP A 49 -15.79 14.02 -24.88
N GLY A 50 -16.52 13.28 -24.03
CA GLY A 50 -17.13 12.00 -24.38
C GLY A 50 -16.55 10.80 -23.62
N ILE A 51 -17.10 9.63 -23.91
CA ILE A 51 -16.65 8.35 -23.37
C ILE A 51 -15.28 8.01 -24.00
N GLY A 52 -14.23 7.98 -23.19
CA GLY A 52 -12.89 7.51 -23.57
C GLY A 52 -11.79 8.59 -23.67
N SER A 53 -12.03 9.86 -23.29
CA SER A 53 -11.15 10.95 -23.75
C SER A 53 -9.90 11.24 -22.91
N GLU A 54 -9.83 10.83 -21.64
CA GLU A 54 -8.65 11.08 -20.79
C GLU A 54 -8.24 9.82 -20.04
N ALA A 55 -7.26 9.10 -20.58
CA ALA A 55 -6.68 7.96 -19.91
C ALA A 55 -5.81 8.44 -18.74
N PHE A 56 -6.16 8.01 -17.54
CA PHE A 56 -5.30 8.12 -16.38
C PHE A 56 -4.02 7.31 -16.60
N ASP A 57 -2.88 7.91 -16.26
CA ASP A 57 -1.56 7.32 -16.47
C ASP A 57 -0.55 7.77 -15.40
N ILE A 58 0.26 6.82 -14.93
CA ILE A 58 1.38 7.01 -14.01
C ILE A 58 2.63 6.49 -14.70
N VAL A 59 3.74 7.18 -14.50
CA VAL A 59 5.04 6.75 -15.00
C VAL A 59 6.09 6.78 -13.90
N SER A 60 7.10 5.92 -14.04
CA SER A 60 8.36 6.05 -13.30
C SER A 60 9.35 6.83 -14.16
N VAL A 61 10.22 7.60 -13.52
CA VAL A 61 11.38 8.24 -14.16
C VAL A 61 12.62 7.53 -13.64
N LEU A 62 13.33 6.87 -14.54
CA LEU A 62 14.51 6.08 -14.24
C LEU A 62 15.72 7.00 -13.90
N PRO A 63 16.80 6.46 -13.30
CA PRO A 63 18.00 7.26 -12.99
C PRO A 63 18.60 7.97 -14.20
N GLY A 64 18.43 7.42 -15.42
CA GLY A 64 18.87 8.02 -16.67
C GLY A 64 18.01 9.20 -17.15
N GLY A 65 16.87 9.46 -16.49
CA GLY A 65 15.91 10.50 -16.87
C GLY A 65 14.82 10.03 -17.84
N ASP A 66 14.86 8.78 -18.28
CA ASP A 66 13.86 8.20 -19.18
C ASP A 66 12.59 7.79 -18.43
N VAL A 67 11.47 7.92 -19.12
CA VAL A 67 10.14 7.52 -18.66
C VAL A 67 9.96 6.01 -18.85
N ALA A 68 9.52 5.33 -17.80
CA ALA A 68 9.01 3.96 -17.85
C ALA A 68 7.50 3.98 -17.58
N GLN A 69 6.72 3.50 -18.54
CA GLN A 69 5.27 3.50 -18.49
C GLN A 69 4.71 2.15 -18.05
N ALA A 70 3.58 2.17 -17.35
CA ALA A 70 2.86 0.96 -17.00
C ALA A 70 2.23 0.30 -18.23
N LEU A 71 2.08 -1.03 -18.18
CA LEU A 71 1.19 -1.71 -19.11
C LEU A 71 -0.27 -1.36 -18.80
N PRO A 72 -1.17 -1.32 -19.80
CA PRO A 72 -2.58 -1.01 -19.56
C PRO A 72 -3.20 -1.92 -18.48
N GLY A 73 -3.76 -1.31 -17.43
CA GLY A 73 -4.40 -2.02 -16.33
C GLY A 73 -3.46 -2.52 -15.21
N HIS A 74 -2.19 -2.16 -15.25
CA HIS A 74 -1.18 -2.49 -14.25
C HIS A 74 -0.52 -1.22 -13.67
N GLY A 75 0.15 -1.35 -12.54
CA GLY A 75 1.08 -0.32 -12.04
C GLY A 75 2.38 -0.31 -12.86
N VAL A 76 3.21 0.72 -12.64
CA VAL A 76 4.57 0.77 -13.20
C VAL A 76 5.47 -0.08 -12.32
N THR A 77 6.10 -1.11 -12.88
CA THR A 77 7.09 -1.92 -12.16
C THR A 77 8.50 -1.63 -12.68
N VAL A 78 9.43 -1.39 -11.76
CA VAL A 78 10.84 -1.12 -12.06
C VAL A 78 11.70 -2.13 -11.32
N PRO A 79 12.44 -3.01 -12.03
CA PRO A 79 13.38 -3.92 -11.40
C PRO A 79 14.46 -3.19 -10.62
N ILE A 80 14.80 -3.69 -9.43
CA ILE A 80 15.92 -3.17 -8.65
C ILE A 80 17.20 -3.85 -9.16
N ALA A 81 18.02 -3.12 -9.92
CA ALA A 81 19.28 -3.64 -10.40
C ALA A 81 20.35 -3.70 -9.29
N GLY A 82 21.15 -4.76 -9.27
CA GLY A 82 22.30 -4.93 -8.37
C GLY A 82 21.96 -5.53 -7.00
N ASP A 83 20.73 -5.99 -6.78
CA ASP A 83 20.30 -6.68 -5.57
C ASP A 83 20.95 -8.06 -5.41
N ASP A 84 21.45 -8.64 -6.51
CA ASP A 84 22.30 -9.83 -6.57
C ASP A 84 23.72 -9.66 -6.00
N SER A 85 24.16 -8.40 -5.80
CA SER A 85 25.50 -8.07 -5.31
C SER A 85 25.57 -7.70 -3.83
N LEU A 86 24.43 -7.74 -3.13
CA LEU A 86 24.35 -7.41 -1.71
C LEU A 86 25.11 -8.42 -0.84
N VAL A 87 25.89 -7.90 0.10
CA VAL A 87 26.59 -8.67 1.14
C VAL A 87 26.03 -8.28 2.51
N PRO A 88 26.11 -9.16 3.54
CA PRO A 88 25.67 -8.80 4.89
C PRO A 88 26.33 -7.51 5.38
N GLY A 89 25.51 -6.61 5.95
CA GLY A 89 25.91 -5.27 6.37
C GLY A 89 25.99 -4.24 5.24
N GLY A 90 25.85 -4.67 3.98
CA GLY A 90 25.83 -3.82 2.80
C GLY A 90 24.48 -3.16 2.57
N ALA A 91 24.51 -2.05 1.84
CA ALA A 91 23.33 -1.34 1.38
C ALA A 91 23.39 -1.09 -0.13
N LEU A 92 22.23 -1.17 -0.77
CA LEU A 92 22.00 -0.79 -2.16
C LEU A 92 20.99 0.35 -2.18
N THR A 93 21.29 1.40 -2.92
CA THR A 93 20.40 2.56 -3.06
C THR A 93 19.99 2.74 -4.51
N VAL A 94 18.69 2.92 -4.73
CA VAL A 94 18.07 3.21 -6.03
C VAL A 94 17.32 4.53 -5.91
N ASN A 95 17.46 5.38 -6.93
CA ASN A 95 16.70 6.64 -7.02
C ASN A 95 15.72 6.54 -8.18
N LEU A 96 14.42 6.73 -7.90
CA LEU A 96 13.36 6.67 -8.89
C LEU A 96 12.46 7.90 -8.75
N GLY A 97 12.09 8.51 -9.86
CA GLY A 97 10.97 9.43 -9.89
C GLY A 97 9.67 8.67 -10.12
N VAL A 98 8.57 9.15 -9.55
CA VAL A 98 7.23 8.75 -9.94
C VAL A 98 6.43 9.99 -10.27
N ALA A 99 5.72 9.96 -11.38
CA ALA A 99 4.99 11.10 -11.86
C ALA A 99 3.60 10.74 -12.36
N ASN A 100 2.68 11.66 -12.13
CA ASN A 100 1.41 11.65 -12.82
C ASN A 100 1.63 12.13 -14.26
N ASN A 101 1.37 11.25 -15.21
CA ASN A 101 1.54 11.53 -16.64
C ASN A 101 0.24 12.02 -17.30
N SER A 102 -0.85 12.02 -16.54
CA SER A 102 -2.17 12.44 -17.01
C SER A 102 -2.18 13.96 -17.25
N PRO A 103 -2.62 14.46 -18.42
CA PRO A 103 -2.62 15.89 -18.71
C PRO A 103 -3.49 16.73 -17.76
N SER A 104 -4.59 16.16 -17.28
CA SER A 104 -5.71 16.89 -16.64
C SER A 104 -6.20 16.26 -15.33
N LEU A 105 -5.97 14.96 -15.12
CA LEU A 105 -6.43 14.22 -13.94
C LEU A 105 -5.36 14.21 -12.86
N ALA A 106 -5.73 14.44 -11.60
CA ALA A 106 -4.84 14.18 -10.48
C ALA A 106 -4.79 12.67 -10.17
N ALA A 107 -3.77 12.26 -9.41
CA ALA A 107 -3.54 10.88 -9.05
C ALA A 107 -3.37 10.74 -7.54
N ALA A 108 -3.94 9.71 -6.93
CA ALA A 108 -3.49 9.20 -5.64
C ALA A 108 -2.52 8.04 -5.89
N VAL A 109 -1.28 8.15 -5.41
CA VAL A 109 -0.18 7.23 -5.75
C VAL A 109 0.35 6.51 -4.52
N THR A 110 0.65 5.22 -4.70
CA THR A 110 1.30 4.34 -3.72
C THR A 110 2.59 3.78 -4.30
N VAL A 111 3.50 3.40 -3.39
CA VAL A 111 4.72 2.65 -3.71
C VAL A 111 4.76 1.36 -2.92
N ALA A 112 5.26 0.29 -3.54
CA ALA A 112 5.61 -0.95 -2.88
C ALA A 112 6.96 -1.46 -3.39
N VAL A 113 7.80 -1.97 -2.50
CA VAL A 113 8.96 -2.80 -2.86
C VAL A 113 8.57 -4.24 -2.61
N LYS A 114 8.57 -5.06 -3.67
CA LYS A 114 8.08 -6.44 -3.60
C LYS A 114 8.98 -7.40 -4.39
N PRO A 115 8.89 -8.70 -4.10
CA PRO A 115 9.50 -9.69 -4.96
C PRO A 115 8.97 -9.69 -6.39
N SER A 116 9.87 -9.91 -7.35
CA SER A 116 9.54 -9.94 -8.79
C SER A 116 9.04 -11.31 -9.27
N ASP A 117 9.27 -12.38 -8.50
CA ASP A 117 8.79 -13.72 -8.88
C ASP A 117 7.29 -13.86 -8.62
N ALA A 118 6.62 -14.68 -9.45
CA ALA A 118 5.18 -14.91 -9.33
C ALA A 118 4.75 -15.55 -7.99
N ALA A 119 5.68 -16.20 -7.27
CA ALA A 119 5.39 -16.76 -5.95
C ALA A 119 5.53 -15.72 -4.82
N GLY A 120 6.05 -14.52 -5.10
CA GLY A 120 6.18 -13.45 -4.12
C GLY A 120 7.25 -13.73 -3.07
N THR A 121 8.32 -14.44 -3.41
CA THR A 121 9.32 -14.93 -2.45
C THR A 121 10.67 -14.23 -2.53
N GLY A 122 11.01 -13.69 -3.70
CA GLY A 122 12.28 -13.09 -4.07
C GLY A 122 13.31 -14.13 -4.51
N GLN A 123 12.90 -15.39 -4.63
CA GLN A 123 13.79 -16.49 -5.00
C GLN A 123 14.38 -16.29 -6.41
N VAL A 124 15.70 -16.42 -6.51
CA VAL A 124 16.44 -16.44 -7.79
C VAL A 124 17.04 -17.83 -7.97
N ASP A 125 16.52 -18.55 -8.95
CA ASP A 125 16.96 -19.91 -9.31
C ASP A 125 17.18 -20.80 -8.06
N GLY A 126 18.35 -21.43 -7.94
CA GLY A 126 18.75 -22.26 -6.79
C GLY A 126 19.57 -21.54 -5.73
N SER A 127 19.77 -20.22 -5.85
CA SER A 127 20.56 -19.44 -4.90
C SER A 127 19.86 -19.35 -3.54
N PRO A 128 20.57 -19.28 -2.40
CA PRO A 128 19.95 -19.00 -1.11
C PRO A 128 19.15 -17.69 -1.17
N ASN A 129 17.91 -17.68 -0.68
CA ASN A 129 17.07 -16.50 -0.70
C ASN A 129 17.39 -15.54 0.46
N ILE A 130 17.85 -14.32 0.14
CA ILE A 130 18.20 -13.31 1.15
C ILE A 130 17.05 -12.34 1.48
N THR A 131 15.93 -12.36 0.75
CA THR A 131 14.79 -11.44 0.93
C THR A 131 14.33 -11.28 2.40
N PRO A 132 14.23 -12.35 3.23
CA PRO A 132 13.82 -12.21 4.64
C PRO A 132 14.75 -11.35 5.50
N PHE A 133 16.01 -11.20 5.08
CA PHE A 133 17.04 -10.45 5.78
C PHE A 133 17.23 -9.04 5.24
N LEU A 134 16.44 -8.66 4.22
CA LEU A 134 16.48 -7.31 3.70
C LEU A 134 15.61 -6.37 4.53
N ARG A 135 16.08 -5.13 4.64
CA ARG A 135 15.37 -4.01 5.23
C ARG A 135 15.23 -2.92 4.18
N VAL A 136 14.03 -2.41 4.02
CA VAL A 136 13.68 -1.41 3.01
C VAL A 136 13.43 -0.09 3.70
N THR A 137 14.08 0.96 3.21
CA THR A 137 13.79 2.34 3.56
C THR A 137 13.38 3.06 2.29
N VAL A 138 12.27 3.80 2.34
CA VAL A 138 11.84 4.65 1.23
C VAL A 138 11.69 6.07 1.74
N VAL A 139 12.44 6.99 1.16
CA VAL A 139 12.39 8.42 1.47
C VAL A 139 11.90 9.15 0.22
N ASP A 140 10.85 9.94 0.39
CA ASP A 140 10.47 10.94 -0.59
C ASP A 140 11.38 12.16 -0.42
N THR A 141 12.32 12.30 -1.35
CA THR A 141 13.30 13.39 -1.35
C THR A 141 12.72 14.71 -1.84
N THR A 142 11.55 14.69 -2.49
CA THR A 142 10.83 15.92 -2.88
C THR A 142 10.24 16.61 -1.65
N THR A 143 9.69 15.84 -0.71
CA THR A 143 9.06 16.38 0.51
C THR A 143 9.95 16.25 1.75
N GLY A 144 10.97 15.41 1.71
CA GLY A 144 11.79 15.02 2.87
C GLY A 144 11.12 13.99 3.78
N GLN A 145 9.99 13.41 3.36
CA GLN A 145 9.22 12.47 4.18
C GLN A 145 9.82 11.05 4.13
N LEU A 146 9.96 10.42 5.29
CA LEU A 146 10.18 8.98 5.40
C LEU A 146 8.84 8.26 5.14
N LEU A 147 8.75 7.50 4.05
CA LEU A 147 7.56 6.76 3.65
C LEU A 147 7.54 5.34 4.22
N VAL A 148 8.68 4.65 4.18
CA VAL A 148 8.85 3.27 4.66
C VAL A 148 10.12 3.19 5.52
N GLY A 149 10.03 2.46 6.63
CA GLY A 149 11.15 2.24 7.57
C GLY A 149 11.06 3.10 8.83
N GLY A 150 12.04 2.96 9.72
CA GLY A 150 12.15 3.67 10.98
C GLY A 150 13.12 4.87 10.96
N SER A 151 14.02 4.94 9.99
CA SER A 151 15.00 6.02 9.87
C SER A 151 15.46 6.24 8.43
N ALA A 152 15.49 7.50 8.00
CA ALA A 152 16.03 7.89 6.69
C ALA A 152 17.57 7.83 6.62
N SER A 153 18.25 7.89 7.77
CA SER A 153 19.71 7.93 7.86
C SER A 153 20.34 6.63 8.38
N ASP A 154 19.53 5.72 8.92
CA ASP A 154 19.97 4.42 9.41
C ASP A 154 19.14 3.31 8.71
N PRO A 155 19.65 2.78 7.59
CA PRO A 155 18.89 1.82 6.78
C PRO A 155 18.72 0.45 7.47
N SER A 156 19.46 0.19 8.57
CA SER A 156 19.25 -1.00 9.40
C SER A 156 17.88 -0.98 10.11
N GLN A 157 17.28 0.20 10.25
CA GLN A 157 15.92 0.40 10.78
C GLN A 157 14.85 0.36 9.68
N GLY A 158 15.16 -0.09 8.47
CA GLY A 158 14.16 -0.28 7.42
C GLY A 158 13.08 -1.29 7.79
N ALA A 159 11.97 -1.29 7.04
CA ALA A 159 10.90 -2.28 7.17
C ALA A 159 11.29 -3.60 6.50
N ALA A 160 10.67 -4.72 6.89
CA ALA A 160 10.80 -5.95 6.12
C ALA A 160 10.18 -5.76 4.71
N VAL A 161 10.65 -6.50 3.71
CA VAL A 161 10.13 -6.41 2.33
C VAL A 161 8.62 -6.63 2.28
N ALA A 162 8.09 -7.56 3.07
CA ALA A 162 6.65 -7.84 3.14
C ALA A 162 5.80 -6.64 3.61
N ASP A 163 6.40 -5.71 4.35
CA ASP A 163 5.74 -4.51 4.89
C ASP A 163 6.14 -3.23 4.14
N ALA A 164 6.94 -3.35 3.06
CA ALA A 164 7.54 -2.23 2.36
C ALA A 164 6.58 -1.57 1.37
N SER A 165 5.45 -1.08 1.86
CA SER A 165 4.47 -0.33 1.07
C SER A 165 4.05 0.96 1.78
N ALA A 166 3.78 2.01 1.00
CA ALA A 166 3.38 3.30 1.53
C ALA A 166 2.54 4.11 0.52
N VAL A 167 1.78 5.07 1.05
CA VAL A 167 1.11 6.10 0.26
C VAL A 167 2.09 7.25 0.05
N ILE A 168 2.33 7.61 -1.22
CA ILE A 168 3.10 8.82 -1.57
C ILE A 168 2.21 10.04 -1.40
N GLY A 169 0.96 9.92 -1.85
CA GLY A 169 -0.06 10.96 -1.72
C GLY A 169 -0.65 11.38 -3.06
N ARG A 170 -1.19 12.60 -3.10
CA ARG A 170 -1.87 13.13 -4.28
C ARG A 170 -0.88 13.89 -5.16
N LEU A 171 -0.70 13.42 -6.40
CA LEU A 171 0.03 14.13 -7.45
C LEU A 171 -0.97 14.90 -8.34
N PRO A 172 -0.85 16.23 -8.49
CA PRO A 172 -1.64 16.98 -9.46
C PRO A 172 -1.39 16.48 -10.88
N ALA A 173 -2.31 16.81 -11.78
CA ALA A 173 -2.17 16.55 -13.21
C ALA A 173 -0.89 17.16 -13.78
N ARG A 174 -0.32 16.50 -14.79
CA ARG A 174 0.89 16.97 -15.47
C ARG A 174 0.71 18.34 -16.13
N GLY A 175 -0.51 18.71 -16.51
CA GLY A 175 -0.81 20.00 -17.15
C GLY A 175 -0.31 20.10 -18.59
N SER A 176 0.15 18.99 -19.17
CA SER A 176 0.73 18.92 -20.52
C SER A 176 0.60 17.50 -21.07
N ALA A 177 0.71 17.36 -22.40
CA ALA A 177 0.49 16.09 -23.10
C ALA A 177 1.36 14.96 -22.54
N ALA A 178 0.76 13.80 -22.27
CA ALA A 178 1.43 12.62 -21.71
C ALA A 178 2.70 12.25 -22.48
N LEU A 179 3.72 11.81 -21.74
CA LEU A 179 4.97 11.30 -22.31
C LEU A 179 4.83 9.82 -22.62
N ALA A 180 5.39 9.39 -23.75
CA ALA A 180 5.45 7.98 -24.12
C ALA A 180 6.55 7.24 -23.34
N ASP A 181 6.43 5.92 -23.24
CA ASP A 181 7.49 5.04 -22.75
C ASP A 181 8.82 5.28 -23.48
N GLY A 182 9.92 5.30 -22.73
CA GLY A 182 11.27 5.57 -23.22
C GLY A 182 11.55 7.02 -23.60
N ALA A 183 10.60 7.95 -23.47
CA ALA A 183 10.85 9.37 -23.70
C ALA A 183 11.67 9.98 -22.54
N ALA A 184 12.47 11.00 -22.85
CA ALA A 184 13.12 11.79 -21.81
C ALA A 184 12.08 12.54 -20.97
N TRP A 185 12.25 12.54 -19.64
CA TRP A 185 11.35 13.26 -18.75
C TRP A 185 11.39 14.77 -19.02
N VAL A 186 10.21 15.34 -19.23
CA VAL A 186 9.98 16.78 -19.30
C VAL A 186 9.03 17.16 -18.17
N ALA A 187 9.46 18.10 -17.32
CA ALA A 187 8.67 18.57 -16.19
C ALA A 187 7.31 19.13 -16.63
N GLY A 188 6.26 18.73 -15.90
CA GLY A 188 4.92 19.30 -16.01
C GLY A 188 4.64 20.33 -14.92
N ASN A 189 3.39 20.37 -14.45
CA ASN A 189 2.98 21.17 -13.30
C ASN A 189 3.80 20.85 -12.04
N ALA A 190 3.99 21.86 -11.20
CA ALA A 190 4.64 21.68 -9.90
C ALA A 190 3.90 20.62 -9.06
N GLY A 191 4.67 19.72 -8.44
CA GLY A 191 4.15 18.63 -7.62
C GLY A 191 3.64 17.42 -8.39
N SER A 192 3.58 17.44 -9.73
CA SER A 192 3.13 16.27 -10.51
C SER A 192 4.12 15.10 -10.52
N ARG A 193 5.27 15.25 -9.85
CA ARG A 193 6.34 14.27 -9.71
C ARG A 193 6.88 14.31 -8.28
N HIS A 194 7.17 13.14 -7.74
CA HIS A 194 7.95 12.95 -6.53
C HIS A 194 9.19 12.11 -6.86
N ASP A 195 10.29 12.40 -6.19
CA ASP A 195 11.57 11.70 -6.32
C ASP A 195 11.85 10.90 -5.06
N LEU A 196 12.04 9.60 -5.21
CA LEU A 196 12.24 8.66 -4.12
C LEU A 196 13.67 8.14 -4.10
N THR A 197 14.22 8.06 -2.89
CA THR A 197 15.40 7.25 -2.60
C THR A 197 14.95 5.99 -1.87
N ILE A 198 15.24 4.85 -2.47
CA ILE A 198 14.90 3.52 -1.96
C ILE A 198 16.21 2.85 -1.59
N THR A 199 16.34 2.45 -0.33
CA THR A 199 17.53 1.77 0.18
C THR A 199 17.16 0.37 0.66
N LEU A 200 17.83 -0.63 0.09
CA LEU A 200 17.84 -2.00 0.57
C LEU A 200 19.07 -2.19 1.45
N PHE A 201 18.88 -2.68 2.67
CA PHE A 201 19.96 -3.04 3.58
C PHE A 201 19.90 -4.52 3.88
N TYR A 202 21.01 -5.21 3.67
CA TYR A 202 21.14 -6.62 4.04
C TYR A 202 21.66 -6.69 5.47
N VAL A 203 20.82 -7.17 6.39
CA VAL A 203 21.17 -7.26 7.81
C VAL A 203 22.39 -8.17 8.01
N ASP A 204 23.35 -7.72 8.82
CA ASP A 204 24.49 -8.53 9.25
C ASP A 204 24.17 -9.22 10.58
N THR A 205 23.86 -10.51 10.52
CA THR A 205 23.60 -11.35 11.69
C THR A 205 24.32 -12.70 11.55
N PRO A 206 24.55 -13.45 12.64
CA PRO A 206 25.12 -14.79 12.55
C PRO A 206 24.35 -15.71 11.58
N GLU A 207 23.03 -15.57 11.52
CA GLU A 207 22.13 -16.35 10.65
C GLU A 207 22.42 -16.10 9.15
N THR A 208 22.81 -14.89 8.75
CA THR A 208 23.05 -14.54 7.34
C THR A 208 24.31 -15.18 6.76
N SER A 209 25.20 -15.70 7.62
CA SER A 209 26.36 -16.49 7.16
C SER A 209 25.97 -17.78 6.40
N ALA A 210 24.79 -18.33 6.69
CA ALA A 210 24.25 -19.49 5.97
C ALA A 210 23.75 -19.15 4.56
N TYR A 211 23.65 -17.86 4.23
CA TYR A 211 23.12 -17.33 2.97
C TYR A 211 24.22 -16.63 2.15
N ASN A 212 25.49 -17.03 2.35
CA ASN A 212 26.60 -16.57 1.52
C ASN A 212 26.36 -16.94 0.05
N GLY A 213 26.53 -15.97 -0.85
CA GLY A 213 26.18 -16.11 -2.27
C GLY A 213 24.67 -16.15 -2.53
N GLY A 214 23.86 -15.80 -1.54
CA GLY A 214 22.42 -15.68 -1.68
C GLY A 214 22.04 -14.47 -2.54
N GLN A 215 20.85 -14.55 -3.13
CA GLN A 215 20.32 -13.59 -4.08
C GLN A 215 18.86 -13.29 -3.76
N THR A 216 18.38 -12.18 -4.29
CA THR A 216 16.97 -11.80 -4.30
C THR A 216 16.66 -11.21 -5.67
N ALA A 217 15.39 -11.23 -6.08
CA ALA A 217 14.89 -10.42 -7.20
C ALA A 217 13.74 -9.55 -6.69
N LEU A 218 13.98 -8.24 -6.62
CA LEU A 218 12.98 -7.26 -6.18
C LEU A 218 12.64 -6.26 -7.28
N GLU A 219 11.43 -5.72 -7.18
CA GLU A 219 10.95 -4.61 -7.99
C GLU A 219 10.27 -3.56 -7.13
N VAL A 220 10.28 -2.33 -7.64
CA VAL A 220 9.50 -1.22 -7.13
C VAL A 220 8.25 -1.11 -7.99
N GLU A 221 7.08 -1.21 -7.37
CA GLU A 221 5.79 -0.95 -8.01
C GLU A 221 5.26 0.41 -7.59
N PHE A 222 4.91 1.22 -8.57
CA PHE A 222 4.07 2.40 -8.41
C PHE A 222 2.68 2.09 -8.94
N ASP A 223 1.68 2.25 -8.08
CA ASP A 223 0.27 2.13 -8.46
C ASP A 223 -0.42 3.47 -8.20
N GLY A 224 -1.51 3.71 -8.93
CA GLY A 224 -2.27 4.93 -8.78
C GLY A 224 -3.71 4.79 -9.24
N THR A 225 -4.54 5.66 -8.69
CA THR A 225 -5.91 5.85 -9.14
C THR A 225 -6.15 7.31 -9.41
N SER A 226 -7.03 7.60 -10.37
CA SER A 226 -7.45 8.98 -10.61
C SER A 226 -8.13 9.54 -9.36
N ALA A 227 -7.75 10.77 -9.01
CA ALA A 227 -8.33 11.51 -7.90
C ALA A 227 -9.00 12.77 -8.46
N GLN A 228 -10.26 13.00 -8.09
CA GLN A 228 -10.95 14.26 -8.40
C GLN A 228 -10.52 15.39 -7.45
#